data_AF-A0A7X9GQ51-F1
#
_entry.id   AF-A0A7X9GQ51-F1
#
_cell.length_a   1.000
_cell.length_b   1.000
_cell.length_c   1.000
_cell.angle_alpha   90.00
_cell.angle_beta   90.00
_cell.angle_gamma   90.00
#
_symmetry.space_group_name_H-M   'P 1'
#
loop_
_entity.id
_entity.type
_entity.pdbx_description
1 polymer ?
#
loop_
_entity_poly.entity_id
_entity_poly.type
_entity_poly.pdbx_seq_one_letter_code
_entity_poly.pdbx_strand_id
1 'polypeptide(L)'
;MREHAILSASGAHRWLECTPSARLEEEIAEKTSIYAEEGTFMHELAELNLSLYLERISKPKFNKKLQEMKQNEFYTEEIEKAIQSYVDIVIEKINEAGKDSLILLEEQVDFSPWVPEGFGTSDALIIS
;
A
#
# COMPACT_ATOMS: atom_id res chain seq x y z
N MET A 1 3.78 -3.55 14.14
CA MET A 1 2.79 -4.18 13.24
C MET A 1 1.77 -3.11 12.91
N ARG A 2 1.36 -2.95 11.64
CA ARG A 2 0.28 -2.02 11.31
C ARG A 2 -1.01 -2.57 11.94
N GLU A 3 -1.84 -1.69 12.49
CA GLU A 3 -3.13 -2.09 13.04
C GLU A 3 -4.07 -2.40 11.86
N HIS A 4 -4.80 -3.51 11.94
CA HIS A 4 -5.78 -3.90 10.93
C HIS A 4 -7.18 -3.79 11.52
N ALA A 5 -8.14 -3.33 10.72
CA ALA A 5 -9.55 -3.42 11.08
C ALA A 5 -9.96 -4.89 11.23
N ILE A 6 -10.93 -5.15 12.12
CA ILE A 6 -11.48 -6.50 12.38
C ILE A 6 -12.03 -7.10 11.09
N LEU A 7 -12.69 -6.27 10.27
CA LEU A 7 -13.15 -6.61 8.94
C LEU A 7 -12.24 -6.00 7.87
N SER A 8 -10.93 -6.26 7.96
CA SER A 8 -9.94 -5.76 7.00
C SER A 8 -10.22 -6.24 5.58
N ALA A 9 -9.86 -5.42 4.59
CA ALA A 9 -10.04 -5.74 3.18
C ALA A 9 -9.25 -6.98 2.74
N SER A 10 -8.00 -7.15 3.23
CA SER A 10 -7.18 -8.33 2.96
C SER A 10 -7.74 -9.61 3.60
N GLY A 11 -8.43 -9.48 4.73
CA GLY A 11 -9.15 -10.56 5.41
C GLY A 11 -10.52 -10.91 4.80
N ALA A 12 -11.01 -10.13 3.82
CA ALA A 12 -12.40 -10.21 3.33
C ALA A 12 -12.84 -11.60 2.91
N HIS A 13 -11.98 -12.32 2.18
CA HIS A 13 -12.31 -13.67 1.74
C HIS A 13 -12.61 -14.64 2.91
N ARG A 14 -11.96 -14.47 4.08
CA ARG A 14 -12.17 -15.34 5.24
C ARG A 14 -13.46 -15.01 5.98
N TRP A 15 -13.67 -13.74 6.31
CA TRP A 15 -14.82 -13.34 7.11
C TRP A 15 -16.13 -13.24 6.31
N LEU A 16 -16.06 -13.13 4.97
CA LEU A 16 -17.25 -13.29 4.11
C LEU A 16 -17.74 -14.75 4.08
N GLU A 17 -16.82 -15.72 4.13
CA GLU A 17 -17.17 -17.15 4.18
C GLU A 17 -17.54 -17.62 5.59
N CYS A 18 -16.85 -17.13 6.60
CA CYS A 18 -17.08 -17.45 8.00
C CYS A 18 -16.99 -16.18 8.85
N THR A 19 -18.10 -15.47 9.01
CA THR A 19 -18.12 -14.18 9.74
C THR A 19 -17.55 -14.25 11.17
N PRO A 20 -17.81 -15.30 11.97
CA PRO A 20 -17.21 -15.42 13.29
C PRO A 20 -15.67 -15.57 13.28
N SER A 21 -15.06 -15.95 12.14
CA SER A 21 -13.61 -16.14 12.04
C SER A 21 -12.83 -14.86 12.35
N ALA A 22 -13.35 -13.68 11.95
CA ALA A 22 -12.72 -12.40 12.22
C ALA A 22 -12.44 -12.17 13.71
N ARG A 23 -13.41 -12.50 14.59
CA ARG A 23 -13.27 -12.37 16.04
C ARG A 23 -12.36 -13.43 16.65
N LEU A 24 -12.39 -14.65 16.11
CA LEU A 24 -11.50 -15.74 16.56
C LEU A 24 -10.04 -15.45 16.22
N GLU A 25 -9.78 -14.79 15.08
CA GLU A 25 -8.43 -14.41 14.66
C GLU A 25 -7.82 -13.32 15.57
N GLU A 26 -8.62 -12.43 16.18
CA GLU A 26 -8.12 -11.38 17.10
C GLU A 26 -7.37 -11.95 18.32
N GLU A 27 -7.74 -13.15 18.78
CA GLU A 27 -7.08 -13.82 19.90
C GLU A 27 -5.75 -14.49 19.53
N ILE A 28 -5.44 -14.55 18.23
CA ILE A 28 -4.26 -15.22 17.68
C ILE A 28 -3.24 -14.17 17.25
N ALA A 29 -1.99 -14.33 17.70
CA ALA A 29 -0.92 -13.46 17.27
C ALA A 29 -0.74 -13.52 15.74
N GLU A 30 -0.79 -12.36 15.08
CA GLU A 30 -0.52 -12.27 13.65
C GLU A 30 0.89 -12.81 13.35
N LYS A 31 0.95 -13.70 12.36
CA LYS A 31 2.20 -14.19 11.80
C LYS A 31 2.36 -13.58 10.42
N THR A 32 3.52 -13.00 10.19
CA THR A 32 3.93 -12.61 8.85
C THR A 32 4.32 -13.85 8.04
N SER A 33 4.38 -13.69 6.72
CA SER A 33 4.96 -14.65 5.80
C SER A 33 5.94 -13.92 4.90
N ILE A 34 6.82 -14.68 4.25
CA ILE A 34 7.74 -14.11 3.26
C ILE A 34 7.00 -13.31 2.16
N TYR A 35 5.79 -13.76 1.79
CA TYR A 35 4.95 -13.06 0.81
C TYR A 35 4.34 -11.76 1.33
N ALA A 36 4.02 -11.69 2.64
CA ALA A 36 3.53 -10.47 3.25
C ALA A 36 4.66 -9.42 3.39
N GLU A 37 5.88 -9.87 3.67
CA GLU A 37 7.08 -9.02 3.71
C GLU A 37 7.47 -8.51 2.33
N GLU A 38 7.45 -9.39 1.32
CA GLU A 38 7.66 -9.03 -0.09
C GLU A 38 6.62 -7.99 -0.54
N GLY A 39 5.34 -8.21 -0.23
CA GLY A 39 4.27 -7.25 -0.53
C GLY A 39 4.53 -5.90 0.13
N THR A 40 4.88 -5.89 1.42
CA THR A 40 5.21 -4.64 2.14
C THR A 40 6.35 -3.89 1.46
N PHE A 41 7.41 -4.59 1.06
CA PHE A 41 8.53 -4.02 0.33
C PHE A 41 8.11 -3.43 -1.03
N MET A 42 7.22 -4.12 -1.75
CA MET A 42 6.66 -3.65 -3.02
C MET A 42 5.87 -2.35 -2.86
N HIS A 43 4.99 -2.26 -1.85
CA HIS A 43 4.25 -1.02 -1.53
C HIS A 43 5.21 0.14 -1.22
N GLU A 44 6.21 -0.08 -0.37
CA GLU A 44 7.21 0.94 -0.03
C GLU A 44 8.02 1.41 -1.25
N LEU A 45 8.37 0.49 -2.16
CA LEU A 45 9.14 0.82 -3.37
C LEU A 45 8.28 1.62 -4.37
N ALA A 46 7.00 1.27 -4.49
CA ALA A 46 6.05 2.03 -5.30
C ALA A 46 5.83 3.44 -4.74
N GLU A 47 5.59 3.56 -3.42
CA GLU A 47 5.41 4.84 -2.73
C GLU A 47 6.64 5.74 -2.94
N LEU A 48 7.85 5.18 -2.85
CA LEU A 48 9.10 5.92 -3.08
C LEU A 48 9.18 6.50 -4.50
N ASN A 49 8.81 5.72 -5.53
CA ASN A 49 8.81 6.15 -6.93
C ASN A 49 7.74 7.23 -7.18
N LEU A 50 6.51 7.01 -6.69
CA LEU A 50 5.41 7.98 -6.82
C LEU A 50 5.70 9.27 -6.07
N SER A 51 6.34 9.19 -4.90
CA SER A 51 6.77 10.36 -4.13
C SER A 51 7.78 11.22 -4.89
N LEU A 52 8.67 10.61 -5.68
CA LEU A 52 9.58 11.33 -6.55
C LEU A 52 8.81 12.02 -7.69
N TYR A 53 7.88 11.32 -8.32
CA TYR A 53 7.05 11.85 -9.41
C TYR A 53 6.22 13.06 -8.95
N LEU A 54 5.65 12.99 -7.76
CA LEU A 54 4.87 14.06 -7.13
C LEU A 54 5.72 15.16 -6.49
N GLU A 55 7.04 15.14 -6.67
CA GLU A 55 8.00 16.10 -6.11
C GLU A 55 7.97 16.23 -4.57
N ARG A 56 7.43 15.22 -3.86
CA ARG A 56 7.37 15.17 -2.38
C ARG A 56 8.73 14.91 -1.73
N ILE A 57 9.64 14.32 -2.50
CA ILE A 57 11.01 14.05 -2.09
C ILE A 57 11.99 14.54 -3.15
N SER A 58 13.19 14.95 -2.72
CA SER A 58 14.25 15.37 -3.64
C SER A 58 14.96 14.17 -4.28
N LYS A 59 15.46 14.33 -5.51
CA LYS A 59 16.25 13.30 -6.21
C LYS A 59 17.40 12.72 -5.38
N PRO A 60 18.19 13.51 -4.62
CA PRO A 60 19.22 12.94 -3.75
C PRO A 60 18.67 12.04 -2.64
N LYS A 61 17.54 12.42 -2.02
CA LYS A 61 16.88 11.60 -0.98
C LYS A 61 16.32 10.31 -1.57
N PHE A 62 15.69 10.40 -2.75
CA PHE A 62 15.22 9.24 -3.49
C PHE A 62 16.36 8.26 -3.78
N ASN A 63 17.45 8.74 -4.41
CA ASN A 63 18.58 7.89 -4.76
C ASN A 63 19.18 7.20 -3.53
N LYS A 64 19.29 7.92 -2.41
CA LYS A 64 19.77 7.33 -1.15
C LYS A 64 18.86 6.19 -0.68
N LYS A 65 17.55 6.43 -0.56
CA LYS A 65 16.58 5.41 -0.14
C LYS A 65 16.55 4.22 -1.10
N LEU A 66 16.58 4.46 -2.41
CA LEU A 66 16.60 3.40 -3.41
C LEU A 66 17.85 2.51 -3.28
N GLN A 67 19.02 3.09 -2.98
CA GLN A 67 20.24 2.31 -2.74
C GLN A 67 20.18 1.47 -1.45
N GLU A 68 19.46 1.94 -0.43
CA GLU A 68 19.19 1.17 0.78
C GLU A 68 18.22 0.01 0.48
N MET A 69 17.13 0.28 -0.24
CA MET A 69 16.15 -0.74 -0.64
C MET A 69 16.74 -1.81 -1.58
N LYS A 70 17.71 -1.44 -2.42
CA LYS A 70 18.45 -2.38 -3.30
C LYS A 70 19.26 -3.44 -2.56
N GLN A 71 19.52 -3.25 -1.27
CA GLN A 71 20.22 -4.23 -0.44
C GLN A 71 19.27 -5.26 0.19
N ASN A 72 17.95 -5.05 0.08
CA ASN A 72 16.94 -5.98 0.55
C ASN A 72 16.89 -7.23 -0.35
N GLU A 73 16.67 -8.41 0.25
CA GLU A 73 16.60 -9.68 -0.48
C GLU A 73 15.44 -9.76 -1.48
N PHE A 74 14.37 -9.00 -1.26
CA PHE A 74 13.24 -8.90 -2.18
C PHE A 74 13.55 -8.05 -3.41
N TYR A 75 14.61 -7.23 -3.40
CA TYR A 75 14.94 -6.41 -4.57
C TYR A 75 15.41 -7.29 -5.74
N THR A 76 14.51 -7.53 -6.69
CA THR A 76 14.76 -8.32 -7.90
C THR A 76 14.34 -7.54 -9.15
N GLU A 77 14.86 -7.93 -10.32
CA GLU A 77 14.44 -7.33 -11.59
C GLU A 77 12.94 -7.56 -11.90
N GLU A 78 12.36 -8.64 -11.39
CA GLU A 78 10.94 -8.93 -11.57
C GLU A 78 10.07 -7.97 -10.76
N ILE A 79 10.41 -7.75 -9.49
CA ILE A 79 9.74 -6.75 -8.65
C ILE A 79 9.92 -5.35 -9.24
N GLU A 80 11.13 -4.97 -9.69
CA GLU A 80 11.36 -3.66 -10.30
C GLU A 80 10.44 -3.42 -11.51
N LYS A 81 10.24 -4.43 -12.38
CA LYS A 81 9.31 -4.35 -13.52
C LYS A 81 7.84 -4.28 -13.08
N ALA A 82 7.46 -5.06 -12.07
CA ALA A 82 6.10 -5.03 -11.54
C ALA A 82 5.77 -3.66 -10.93
N ILE A 83 6.69 -3.10 -10.14
CA ILE A 83 6.54 -1.76 -9.56
C ILE A 83 6.49 -0.69 -10.63
N GLN A 84 7.37 -0.74 -11.64
CA GLN A 84 7.34 0.22 -12.73
C GLN A 84 5.97 0.21 -13.45
N SER A 85 5.43 -0.98 -13.71
CA SER A 85 4.11 -1.13 -14.35
C SER A 85 2.99 -0.50 -13.51
N TYR A 86 3.02 -0.71 -12.18
CA TYR A 86 2.06 -0.09 -11.26
C TYR A 86 2.21 1.44 -11.22
N VAL A 87 3.45 1.93 -11.08
CA VAL A 87 3.76 3.37 -11.04
C VAL A 87 3.29 4.06 -12.32
N ASP A 88 3.51 3.44 -13.49
CA ASP A 88 3.07 3.98 -14.78
C ASP A 88 1.54 4.13 -14.83
N ILE A 89 0.78 3.13 -14.36
CA ILE A 89 -0.69 3.19 -14.29
C ILE A 89 -1.15 4.32 -13.36
N VAL A 90 -0.55 4.44 -12.17
CA VAL A 90 -0.93 5.50 -11.22
C VAL A 90 -0.61 6.88 -11.79
N ILE A 91 0.54 7.05 -12.44
CA ILE A 91 0.91 8.29 -13.13
C ILE A 91 -0.08 8.64 -14.25
N GLU A 92 -0.49 7.66 -15.05
CA GLU A 92 -1.52 7.86 -16.08
C GLU A 92 -2.81 8.40 -15.45
N LYS A 93 -3.29 7.78 -14.37
CA LYS A 93 -4.50 8.21 -13.66
C LYS A 93 -4.37 9.59 -13.02
N ILE A 94 -3.21 9.92 -12.48
CA ILE A 94 -2.92 11.27 -11.94
C ILE A 94 -3.03 12.32 -13.06
N ASN A 95 -2.44 12.04 -14.22
CA ASN A 95 -2.48 12.97 -15.35
C ASN A 95 -3.90 13.15 -15.92
N GLU A 96 -4.71 12.08 -15.92
CA GLU A 96 -6.13 12.13 -16.30
C GLU A 96 -6.99 12.96 -15.34
N ALA A 97 -6.69 12.93 -14.03
CA ALA A 97 -7.46 13.61 -12.99
C ALA A 97 -7.37 15.14 -13.02
N GLY A 98 -6.37 15.71 -13.71
CA GLY A 98 -6.20 17.15 -13.85
C GLY A 98 -5.42 17.83 -12.72
N LYS A 99 -5.12 19.11 -12.90
CA LYS A 99 -4.15 19.85 -12.07
C LYS A 99 -4.60 20.12 -10.64
N ASP A 100 -5.91 20.19 -10.41
CA ASP A 100 -6.49 20.51 -9.10
C ASP A 100 -6.84 19.23 -8.31
N SER A 101 -6.44 18.06 -8.82
CA SER A 101 -6.70 16.79 -8.16
C SER A 101 -5.90 16.65 -6.85
N LEU A 102 -6.56 16.12 -5.83
CA LEU A 102 -5.90 15.74 -4.58
C LEU A 102 -5.37 14.31 -4.74
N ILE A 103 -4.05 14.18 -4.62
CA ILE A 103 -3.35 12.90 -4.71
C ILE A 103 -2.84 12.56 -3.32
N LEU A 104 -3.11 11.38 -2.80
CA LEU A 104 -2.62 10.89 -1.52
C LEU A 104 -1.98 9.51 -1.73
N LEU A 105 -0.90 9.22 -1.00
CA LEU A 105 -0.18 7.94 -1.10
C LEU A 105 -0.14 7.31 0.29
N GLU A 106 -0.30 5.98 0.37
CA GLU A 106 -0.37 5.23 1.64
C GLU A 106 -1.33 5.89 2.65
N GLU A 107 -2.48 6.38 2.17
CA GLU A 107 -3.42 7.14 2.99
C GLU A 107 -4.32 6.20 3.78
N GLN A 108 -4.47 6.45 5.09
CA GLN A 108 -5.44 5.75 5.89
C GLN A 108 -6.85 6.28 5.62
N VAL A 109 -7.77 5.38 5.28
CA VAL A 109 -9.17 5.68 5.02
C VAL A 109 -10.01 5.15 6.17
N ASP A 110 -10.73 6.05 6.83
CA ASP A 110 -11.76 5.72 7.82
C ASP A 110 -13.12 5.62 7.12
N PHE A 111 -13.70 4.42 7.15
CA PHE A 111 -15.04 4.14 6.65
C PHE A 111 -15.96 3.59 7.75
N SER A 112 -15.61 3.87 9.01
CA SER A 112 -16.39 3.56 10.20
C SER A 112 -17.85 4.05 10.18
N PRO A 113 -18.21 5.14 9.45
CA PRO A 113 -19.62 5.51 9.29
C PRO A 113 -20.49 4.47 8.58
N TRP A 114 -19.88 3.56 7.80
CA TRP A 114 -20.59 2.51 7.04
C TRP A 114 -20.35 1.11 7.59
N VAL A 115 -19.13 0.82 8.06
CA VAL A 115 -18.76 -0.46 8.67
C VAL A 115 -18.15 -0.16 10.04
N PRO A 116 -18.81 -0.50 11.16
CA PRO A 116 -18.27 -0.22 12.50
C PRO A 116 -16.81 -0.67 12.64
N GLU A 117 -15.96 0.20 13.19
CA GLU A 117 -14.51 -0.05 13.37
C GLU A 117 -13.74 -0.26 12.04
N GLY A 118 -14.35 0.10 10.91
CA GLY A 118 -13.80 -0.09 9.57
C GLY A 118 -12.80 0.99 9.18
N PHE A 119 -11.55 0.57 8.95
CA PHE A 119 -10.50 1.40 8.36
C PHE A 119 -9.56 0.55 7.51
N GLY A 120 -8.75 1.21 6.68
CA GLY A 120 -7.72 0.56 5.87
C GLY A 120 -6.73 1.57 5.32
N THR A 121 -5.75 1.10 4.56
CA THR A 121 -4.79 1.95 3.86
C THR A 121 -4.98 1.79 2.35
N SER A 122 -5.01 2.90 1.64
CA SER A 122 -5.04 2.93 0.18
C SER A 122 -3.68 3.37 -0.35
N ASP A 123 -3.09 2.57 -1.22
CA ASP A 123 -1.76 2.81 -1.79
C ASP A 123 -1.69 4.15 -2.54
N ALA A 124 -2.72 4.43 -3.34
CA ALA A 124 -2.89 5.69 -4.07
C ALA A 124 -4.38 6.10 -4.08
N LEU A 125 -4.66 7.34 -3.67
CA LEU A 125 -5.97 7.98 -3.81
C LEU A 125 -5.84 9.19 -4.71
N ILE A 126 -6.74 9.29 -5.69
CA ILE A 126 -6.79 10.40 -6.64
C ILE A 126 -8.23 10.91 -6.63
N ILE A 127 -8.40 12.16 -6.21
CA ILE A 127 -9.71 12.82 -6.09
C ILE A 127 -9.70 14.00 -7.06
N SER A 128 -10.49 13.91 -8.13
CA SER A 128 -10.65 14.91 -9.19
C SER A 128 -11.93 15.72 -9.06
#